data_AF-S4S1P0-F1
#
_entry.id   AF-S4S1P0-F1
#
_cell.length_a   1.000
_cell.length_b   1.000
_cell.length_c   1.000
_cell.angle_alpha   90.00
_cell.angle_beta   90.00
_cell.angle_gamma   90.00
#
_symmetry.space_group_name_H-M   'P 1'
#
loop_
_entity.id
_entity.type
_entity.pdbx_description
1 polymer ?
#
loop_
_entity_poly.entity_id
_entity_poly.type
_entity_poly.pdbx_seq_one_letter_code
_entity_poly.pdbx_strand_id
1 'polypeptide(L)' 'YLSGNRLMAVSEGVFDHLVNLQKLYLSENQLQALPARICDKLIKLTILSLHINYLQALPAEVFD' A
#
# COMPACT_ATOMS: atom_id res chain seq x y z
N TYR A 1 9.68 -2.65 5.10
CA TYR A 1 8.91 -3.90 5.16
C TYR A 1 7.91 -3.76 6.30
N LEU A 2 6.61 -3.86 6.01
CA LEU A 2 5.52 -3.77 6.98
C LEU A 2 4.69 -5.07 7.05
N SER A 3 5.18 -6.15 6.44
CA SER A 3 4.50 -7.44 6.45
C SER A 3 4.43 -8.06 7.85
N GLY A 4 3.37 -8.82 8.11
CA GLY A 4 3.19 -9.54 9.37
C GLY A 4 2.87 -8.64 10.57
N ASN A 5 2.27 -7.49 10.33
CA ASN A 5 1.85 -6.55 11.38
C ASN A 5 0.32 -6.65 11.61
N ARG A 6 -0.20 -5.72 12.42
CA ARG A 6 -1.65 -5.59 12.71
C ARG A 6 -2.20 -4.29 12.14
N LEU A 7 -1.68 -3.83 11.00
CA LEU A 7 -2.15 -2.59 10.38
C LEU A 7 -3.59 -2.79 9.90
N MET A 8 -4.51 -2.00 10.44
CA MET A 8 -5.92 -1.99 10.04
C MET A 8 -6.20 -0.95 8.95
N ALA A 9 -5.37 0.10 8.88
CA ALA A 9 -5.47 1.16 7.90
C ALA A 9 -4.07 1.70 7.56
N VAL A 10 -3.98 2.34 6.41
CA VAL A 10 -2.84 3.15 5.99
C VAL A 10 -3.34 4.58 5.80
N SER A 11 -2.67 5.56 6.39
CA SER A 11 -3.01 6.97 6.19
C SER A 11 -2.67 7.42 4.78
N GLU A 12 -3.51 8.27 4.19
CA GLU A 12 -3.22 8.92 2.91
C GLU A 12 -1.90 9.69 2.98
N GLY A 13 -1.09 9.57 1.92
CA GLY A 13 0.19 10.28 1.81
C GLY A 13 1.33 9.76 2.70
N VAL A 14 1.13 8.72 3.52
CA VAL A 14 2.17 8.24 4.46
C VAL A 14 3.45 7.78 3.76
N PHE A 15 3.38 7.41 2.48
CA PHE A 15 4.52 6.99 1.68
C PHE A 15 4.99 8.05 0.67
N ASP A 16 4.42 9.26 0.66
CA ASP A 16 4.64 10.23 -0.42
C ASP A 16 6.10 10.69 -0.56
N HIS A 17 6.84 10.70 0.54
CA HIS A 17 8.25 11.08 0.59
C HIS A 17 9.18 9.96 0.09
N LEU A 18 8.67 8.74 -0.12
CA LEU A 18 9.45 7.57 -0.51
C LEU A 18 9.55 7.44 -2.04
N VAL A 19 9.89 8.53 -2.73
CA VAL A 19 9.93 8.63 -4.20
C VAL A 19 10.89 7.64 -4.89
N ASN A 20 11.82 7.05 -4.12
CA ASN A 20 12.77 6.04 -4.61
C ASN A 20 12.41 4.61 -4.20
N LEU A 21 11.28 4.38 -3.52
CA LEU A 21 10.88 3.06 -3.06
C LEU A 21 10.56 2.15 -4.24
N GLN A 22 11.22 1.01 -4.29
CA GLN A 22 10.99 0.00 -5.33
C GLN A 22 10.00 -1.09 -4.91
N LYS A 23 9.92 -1.36 -3.60
CA LYS A 23 9.13 -2.48 -3.07
C LYS A 23 8.42 -2.05 -1.79
N LEU A 24 7.10 -2.16 -1.78
CA LEU A 24 6.25 -1.92 -0.62
C LEU A 24 5.56 -3.23 -0.24
N TYR A 25 5.91 -3.73 0.95
CA TYR A 25 5.39 -4.98 1.49
C TYR A 25 4.45 -4.70 2.65
N LEU A 26 3.16 -4.92 2.43
CA LEU A 26 2.05 -4.75 3.38
C LEU A 26 1.28 -6.07 3.58
N SER A 27 1.83 -7.19 3.14
CA SER A 27 1.19 -8.50 3.27
C SER A 27 1.00 -8.92 4.72
N GLU A 28 0.07 -9.82 4.98
CA GLU A 28 -0.19 -10.35 6.34
C GLU A 28 -0.47 -9.22 7.34
N ASN A 29 -1.43 -8.36 6.97
CA ASN A 29 -1.97 -7.30 7.82
C ASN A 29 -3.49 -7.44 7.90
N GLN A 30 -4.17 -6.42 8.44
CA GLN A 30 -5.62 -6.40 8.64
C GLN A 30 -6.29 -5.28 7.82
N LEU A 31 -5.68 -4.87 6.71
CA LEU A 31 -6.16 -3.74 5.89
C LEU A 31 -7.49 -4.10 5.24
N GLN A 32 -8.50 -3.26 5.45
CA GLN A 32 -9.83 -3.41 4.84
C GLN A 32 -10.01 -2.58 3.56
N ALA A 33 -9.26 -1.48 3.47
CA ALA A 33 -9.17 -0.62 2.31
C ALA A 33 -7.76 -0.02 2.21
N LEU A 34 -7.44 0.51 1.03
CA LEU A 34 -6.27 1.37 0.82
C LEU A 34 -6.75 2.78 0.44
N PRO A 35 -5.99 3.82 0.80
CA PRO A 35 -6.16 5.14 0.20
C PRO A 35 -6.05 5.04 -1.32
N ALA A 36 -6.91 5.79 -2.03
CA ALA A 36 -6.93 5.79 -3.49
C ALA A 36 -5.56 6.12 -4.10
N ARG A 37 -4.85 7.06 -3.48
CA ARG A 37 -3.59 7.63 -3.96
C ARG A 37 -2.35 7.14 -3.21
N ILE A 38 -2.39 5.89 -2.73
CA ILE A 38 -1.28 5.30 -1.94
C ILE A 38 0.03 5.18 -2.74
N CYS A 39 -0.05 5.11 -4.08
CA CYS A 39 1.10 4.93 -4.96
C CYS A 39 1.51 6.19 -5.75
N ASP A 40 0.75 7.29 -5.70
CA ASP A 40 0.93 8.48 -6.56
C ASP A 40 2.37 9.01 -6.62
N LYS A 41 3.10 8.96 -5.50
CA LYS A 41 4.49 9.47 -5.42
C LYS A 41 5.54 8.38 -5.48
N LEU A 42 5.13 7.11 -5.48
CA LEU A 42 6.02 5.95 -5.51
C LEU A 42 6.43 5.63 -6.95
N ILE A 43 7.00 6.62 -7.65
CA ILE A 43 7.29 6.57 -9.10
C ILE A 43 8.27 5.47 -9.51
N LYS A 44 8.99 4.86 -8.57
CA LYS A 44 9.91 3.72 -8.81
C LYS A 44 9.37 2.40 -8.31
N LEU A 45 8.13 2.34 -7.83
CA LEU A 45 7.54 1.13 -7.26
C LEU A 45 7.35 0.09 -8.34
N THR A 46 7.86 -1.11 -8.08
CA THR A 46 7.75 -2.28 -8.97
C THR A 46 7.03 -3.43 -8.29
N ILE A 47 6.97 -3.43 -6.94
CA ILE A 47 6.29 -4.45 -6.16
C ILE A 47 5.44 -3.79 -5.08
N LEU A 48 4.14 -4.06 -5.12
CA LEU A 48 3.20 -3.80 -4.03
C LEU A 48 2.61 -5.14 -3.58
N SER A 49 3.00 -5.61 -2.39
CA SER A 49 2.50 -6.87 -1.84
C SER A 49 1.40 -6.61 -0.81
N LEU A 50 0.19 -7.07 -1.12
CA LEU A 50 -1.02 -6.88 -0.31
C LEU A 50 -1.69 -8.21 0.10
N HIS A 51 -1.12 -9.35 -0.26
CA HIS A 51 -1.71 -10.65 0.03
C HIS A 51 -1.92 -10.86 1.54
N ILE A 52 -2.94 -11.64 1.91
CA ILE A 52 -3.31 -11.88 3.32
C ILE A 52 -3.62 -10.53 4.02
N ASN A 53 -4.66 -9.86 3.53
CA ASN A 53 -5.34 -8.72 4.13
C ASN A 53 -6.86 -8.94 4.00
N TYR A 54 -7.67 -7.99 4.46
CA TYR A 54 -9.15 -8.03 4.34
C TYR A 54 -9.67 -7.06 3.26
N LEU A 55 -8.85 -6.80 2.23
CA LEU A 55 -9.21 -5.91 1.12
C LEU A 55 -10.32 -6.55 0.28
N GLN A 56 -11.46 -5.87 0.16
CA GLN A 56 -12.57 -6.32 -0.70
C GLN A 56 -12.38 -5.89 -2.15
N ALA A 57 -11.78 -4.71 -2.35
CA ALA A 57 -11.46 -4.13 -3.63
C ALA A 57 -10.23 -3.22 -3.48
N LEU A 58 -9.59 -2.92 -4.60
CA LEU A 58 -8.64 -1.82 -4.69
C LEU A 58 -9.36 -0.60 -5.30
N PRO A 59 -9.14 0.61 -4.78
CA PRO A 59 -9.55 1.83 -5.49
C PRO A 59 -8.98 1.84 -6.91
N ALA A 60 -9.72 2.41 -7.86
CA ALA A 60 -9.30 2.44 -9.27
C ALA A 60 -7.97 3.18 -9.44
N GLU A 61 -7.75 4.20 -8.63
CA GLU A 61 -6.65 5.14 -8.70
C GLU A 61 -5.34 4.60 -8.07
N VAL A 62 -5.33 3.39 -7.51
CA VAL A 62 -4.13 2.81 -6.86
C VAL A 62 -2.98 2.61 -7.86
N PHE A 63 -3.27 2.47 -9.15
CA PHE A 63 -2.29 2.17 -10.20
C PHE A 63 -2.31 3.17 -11.38
N ASP A 64 -3.00 4.30 -11.23
CA ASP A 64 -3.01 5.38 -12.23
C ASP A 64 -1.68 6.16 -12.23
#